data_AF-A0AAV4EQY3-F1
#
_entry.id   AF-A0AAV4EQY3-F1
#
_cell.length_a   1.000
_cell.length_b   1.000
_cell.length_c   1.000
_cell.angle_alpha   90.00
_cell.angle_beta   90.00
_cell.angle_gamma   90.00
#
_symmetry.space_group_name_H-M   'P 1'
#
loop_
_entity.id
_entity.type
_entity.pdbx_description
1 polymer ?
#
loop_
_entity_poly.entity_id
_entity_poly.type
_entity_poly.pdbx_seq_one_letter_code
_entity_poly.pdbx_strand_id
1 'polypeptide(L)'
;MYGSEAWTITNKFKKKLEAVEMWFLRRMLKIPWTAKKTNERVLQEAQSKRSLLDKIRKRQATFFGHIMRQEKLEILIITGMMTGRRCRGRQRERLTDGMAKWLGIGCVVAMLQKTKMRQVWGRLIANAM
;
A
#
# COMPACT_ATOMS: atom_id res chain seq x y z
N MET A 1 -0.53 4.41 -12.99
CA MET A 1 -0.32 3.07 -12.42
C MET A 1 -1.67 2.40 -12.36
N TYR A 2 -1.96 1.56 -13.35
CA TYR A 2 -3.27 0.92 -13.52
C TYR A 2 -3.34 -0.35 -12.66
N GLY A 3 -4.47 -0.59 -12.00
CA GLY A 3 -4.73 -1.83 -11.25
C GLY A 3 -3.97 -2.01 -9.93
N SER A 4 -3.16 -1.04 -9.49
CA SER A 4 -2.39 -1.13 -8.24
C SER A 4 -3.26 -1.18 -6.97
N GLU A 5 -4.53 -0.80 -7.10
CA GLU A 5 -5.52 -0.78 -6.02
C GLU A 5 -5.85 -2.19 -5.48
N ALA A 6 -5.73 -3.21 -6.33
CA ALA A 6 -6.01 -4.61 -5.97
C ALA A 6 -4.77 -5.40 -5.55
N TRP A 7 -3.58 -4.79 -5.56
CA TRP A 7 -2.32 -5.51 -5.30
C TRP A 7 -2.10 -5.80 -3.81
N THR A 8 -1.74 -7.03 -3.47
CA THR A 8 -1.25 -7.32 -2.12
C THR A 8 0.22 -6.92 -1.99
N ILE A 9 0.48 -5.83 -1.25
CA ILE A 9 1.83 -5.30 -1.02
C ILE A 9 2.53 -6.12 0.06
N THR A 10 3.31 -7.10 -0.37
CA THR A 10 4.22 -7.85 0.53
C THR A 10 5.50 -7.05 0.80
N ASN A 11 6.22 -7.40 1.87
CA ASN A 11 7.54 -6.80 2.15
C ASN A 11 8.54 -6.93 0.98
N LYS A 12 8.50 -8.05 0.24
CA LYS A 12 9.33 -8.24 -0.96
C LYS A 12 8.94 -7.26 -2.06
N PHE A 13 7.64 -7.03 -2.24
CA PHE A 13 7.14 -6.07 -3.21
C PHE A 13 7.49 -4.63 -2.83
N LYS A 14 7.38 -4.28 -1.54
CA LYS A 14 7.82 -2.98 -1.00
C LYS A 14 9.29 -2.69 -1.33
N LYS A 15 10.19 -3.63 -1.04
CA LYS A 15 11.63 -3.48 -1.37
C LYS A 15 11.88 -3.29 -2.87
N LYS A 16 11.14 -4.02 -3.71
CA LYS A 16 11.23 -3.85 -5.17
C LYS A 16 10.76 -2.47 -5.62
N LEU A 17 9.64 -1.98 -5.09
CA LEU A 17 9.13 -0.63 -5.41
C LEU A 17 10.13 0.45 -5.02
N GLU A 18 10.71 0.37 -3.81
CA GLU A 18 11.73 1.32 -3.36
C GLU A 18 12.98 1.28 -4.26
N ALA A 19 13.43 0.08 -4.67
CA ALA A 19 14.56 -0.06 -5.58
C ALA A 19 14.27 0.53 -6.98
N VAL A 20 13.05 0.32 -7.48
CA VAL A 20 12.59 0.88 -8.77
C VAL A 20 12.52 2.41 -8.70
N GLU A 21 12.00 2.99 -7.62
CA GLU A 21 11.96 4.44 -7.40
C GLU A 21 13.38 5.03 -7.39
N MET A 22 14.32 4.39 -6.69
CA MET A 22 15.73 4.80 -6.70
C MET A 22 16.38 4.67 -8.09
N TRP A 23 16.06 3.61 -8.84
CA TRP A 23 16.56 3.41 -10.19
C TRP A 23 16.11 4.53 -11.13
N PHE A 24 14.82 4.90 -11.09
CA PHE A 24 14.30 6.02 -11.86
C PHE A 24 15.00 7.34 -11.51
N LEU A 25 15.17 7.65 -10.22
CA LEU A 25 15.85 8.87 -9.78
C LEU A 25 17.31 8.93 -10.26
N ARG A 26 18.06 7.84 -10.12
CA ARG A 26 19.45 7.78 -10.60
C ARG A 26 19.54 7.98 -12.11
N ARG A 27 18.58 7.42 -12.86
CA ARG A 27 18.55 7.55 -14.32
C ARG A 27 18.16 8.96 -14.76
N MET A 28 17.19 9.60 -14.10
CA MET A 28 16.81 10.99 -14.36
C MET A 28 17.95 11.97 -14.06
N LEU A 29 18.66 11.77 -12.95
CA LEU A 29 19.82 12.58 -12.55
C LEU A 29 21.12 12.20 -13.26
N LYS A 30 21.08 11.22 -14.18
CA LYS A 30 22.25 10.70 -14.91
C LYS A 30 23.43 10.30 -14.01
N ILE A 31 23.14 9.77 -12.82
CA ILE A 31 24.17 9.38 -11.85
C ILE A 31 24.80 8.05 -12.28
N PRO A 32 26.10 8.00 -12.61
CA PRO A 32 26.75 6.75 -12.97
C PRO A 32 26.90 5.87 -11.73
N TRP A 33 26.94 4.55 -11.92
CA TRP A 33 27.14 3.60 -10.83
C TRP A 33 28.51 3.78 -10.14
N THR A 34 29.52 4.26 -10.87
CA THR A 34 30.87 4.56 -10.38
C THR A 34 30.89 5.67 -9.32
N ALA A 35 29.90 6.57 -9.33
CA ALA A 35 29.81 7.65 -8.35
C ALA A 35 29.57 7.14 -6.91
N LYS A 36 29.13 5.87 -6.75
CA LYS A 36 28.90 5.21 -5.44
C LYS A 36 28.09 6.07 -4.44
N LYS A 37 27.22 6.97 -4.93
CA LYS A 37 26.37 7.84 -4.10
C LYS A 37 25.36 7.00 -3.30
N THR A 38 25.20 7.34 -2.02
CA THR A 38 24.18 6.74 -1.15
C THR A 38 22.77 7.11 -1.60
N ASN A 39 21.77 6.27 -1.28
CA ASN A 39 20.38 6.54 -1.68
C ASN A 39 19.81 7.82 -1.06
N GLU A 40 20.24 8.18 0.15
CA GLU A 40 19.85 9.41 0.82
C GLU A 40 20.32 10.65 0.06
N ARG A 41 21.58 10.64 -0.41
CA ARG A 41 22.12 11.76 -1.19
C ARG A 41 21.44 11.92 -2.54
N VAL A 42 21.08 10.81 -3.19
CA VAL A 42 20.29 10.82 -4.43
C VAL A 42 18.90 11.44 -4.20
N LEU A 43 18.25 11.16 -3.07
CA LEU A 43 16.95 11.76 -2.73
C LEU A 43 17.06 13.26 -2.43
N GLN A 44 18.11 13.68 -1.72
CA GLN A 44 18.40 15.10 -1.45
C GLN A 44 18.63 15.88 -2.76
N GLU A 45 19.44 15.33 -3.67
CA GLU A 45 19.74 15.95 -4.96
C GLU A 45 18.50 16.00 -5.88
N ALA A 46 17.64 14.98 -5.81
CA ALA A 46 16.35 14.98 -6.48
C ALA A 46 15.31 15.91 -5.82
N GLN A 47 15.62 16.49 -4.66
CA GLN A 47 14.70 17.25 -3.81
C GLN A 47 13.36 16.53 -3.58
N SER A 48 13.42 15.20 -3.49
CA SER A 48 12.24 14.34 -3.50
C SER A 48 12.28 13.33 -2.36
N LYS A 49 11.10 13.00 -1.86
CA LYS A 49 10.90 11.92 -0.88
C LYS A 49 10.37 10.69 -1.60
N ARG A 50 10.65 9.50 -1.06
CA ARG A 50 9.98 8.27 -1.50
C ARG A 50 8.48 8.46 -1.35
N SER A 51 7.76 8.44 -2.45
CA SER A 51 6.33 8.76 -2.51
C SER A 51 5.53 7.70 -3.26
N LEU A 52 6.21 6.82 -4.00
CA LEU A 52 5.54 5.83 -4.84
C LEU A 52 4.68 4.87 -4.02
N LEU A 53 5.25 4.33 -2.94
CA LEU A 53 4.54 3.40 -2.06
C LEU A 53 3.31 4.06 -1.43
N ASP A 54 3.44 5.30 -0.97
CA ASP A 54 2.35 6.01 -0.30
C ASP A 54 1.27 6.44 -1.29
N LYS A 55 1.64 6.81 -2.52
CA LYS A 55 0.68 7.01 -3.62
C LYS A 55 -0.13 5.74 -3.90
N ILE A 56 0.52 4.57 -3.92
CA ILE A 56 -0.17 3.28 -4.11
C ILE A 56 -1.11 3.02 -2.94
N ARG A 57 -0.63 3.15 -1.69
CA ARG A 57 -1.45 2.95 -0.48
C ARG A 57 -2.66 3.86 -0.44
N LYS A 58 -2.49 5.15 -0.80
CA LYS A 58 -3.60 6.11 -0.88
C LYS A 58 -4.66 5.66 -1.87
N ARG A 59 -4.25 5.23 -3.06
CA ARG A 59 -5.17 4.69 -4.09
C ARG A 59 -5.88 3.43 -3.59
N GLN A 60 -5.13 2.48 -3.02
CA GLN A 60 -5.68 1.26 -2.42
C GLN A 60 -6.73 1.59 -1.35
N ALA A 61 -6.43 2.49 -0.42
CA ALA A 61 -7.35 2.86 0.65
C ALA A 61 -8.58 3.61 0.12
N THR A 62 -8.40 4.46 -0.90
CA THR A 62 -9.52 5.19 -1.52
C THR A 62 -10.46 4.22 -2.23
N PHE A 63 -9.92 3.29 -3.02
CA PHE A 63 -10.66 2.25 -3.72
C PHE A 63 -11.35 1.29 -2.74
N PHE A 64 -10.64 0.84 -1.72
CA PHE A 64 -11.19 -0.01 -0.66
C PHE A 64 -12.36 0.66 0.06
N GLY A 65 -12.21 1.93 0.43
CA GLY A 65 -13.29 2.70 1.03
C GLY A 65 -14.48 2.90 0.10
N HIS A 66 -14.27 2.99 -1.22
CA HIS A 66 -15.35 3.05 -2.20
C HIS A 66 -16.12 1.72 -2.26
N ILE A 67 -15.42 0.59 -2.38
CA ILE A 67 -16.03 -0.74 -2.42
C ILE A 67 -16.81 -1.03 -1.13
N MET A 68 -16.22 -0.75 0.03
CA MET A 68 -16.85 -1.02 1.32
C MET A 68 -18.12 -0.20 1.59
N ARG A 69 -18.35 0.88 0.84
CA ARG A 69 -19.57 1.71 0.91
C ARG A 69 -20.61 1.35 -0.15
N GLN A 70 -20.27 0.45 -1.08
CA GLN A 70 -21.20 -0.06 -2.08
C GLN A 70 -21.70 -1.44 -1.62
N GLU A 71 -23.00 -1.64 -1.45
CA GLU A 71 -23.58 -2.93 -1.03
C GLU A 71 -23.63 -3.94 -2.20
N LYS A 72 -22.45 -4.31 -2.72
CA LYS A 72 -22.29 -5.26 -3.84
C LYS A 72 -21.62 -6.56 -3.39
N LEU A 73 -21.68 -7.58 -4.24
CA LEU A 73 -21.01 -8.88 -4.09
C LEU A 73 -19.50 -8.74 -3.78
N GLU A 74 -18.86 -7.68 -4.27
CA GLU A 74 -17.45 -7.37 -4.03
C GLU A 74 -17.11 -7.28 -2.54
N ILE A 75 -18.05 -6.80 -1.70
CA ILE A 75 -17.86 -6.78 -0.25
C ILE A 75 -17.64 -8.21 0.24
N LEU A 76 -18.50 -9.16 -0.12
CA LEU A 76 -18.41 -10.56 0.33
C LEU A 76 -17.10 -11.23 -0.10
N ILE A 77 -16.58 -10.89 -1.28
CA ILE A 77 -15.30 -11.42 -1.76
C ILE A 77 -14.13 -10.88 -0.91
N ILE A 78 -14.18 -9.61 -0.53
CA ILE A 78 -13.15 -8.93 0.26
C ILE A 78 -13.24 -9.29 1.75
N THR A 79 -14.46 -9.35 2.29
CA THR A 79 -14.76 -9.68 3.69
C THR A 79 -14.95 -11.16 3.94
N GLY A 80 -14.87 -12.01 2.91
CA GLY A 80 -14.97 -13.48 2.95
C GLY A 80 -13.89 -14.14 3.82
N MET A 81 -13.95 -13.83 5.11
CA MET A 81 -13.14 -14.36 6.17
C MET A 81 -13.69 -15.74 6.51
N MET A 82 -13.27 -16.73 5.72
CA MET A 82 -13.53 -18.12 6.06
C MET A 82 -12.75 -18.48 7.32
N THR A 83 -13.45 -19.06 8.30
CA THR A 83 -12.84 -19.66 9.49
C THR A 83 -11.94 -20.83 9.07
N GLY A 84 -10.76 -20.93 9.66
CA GLY A 84 -9.81 -22.03 9.39
C GLY A 84 -8.40 -21.59 8.97
N ARG A 85 -7.50 -22.57 8.90
CA ARG A 85 -6.09 -22.37 8.51
C ARG A 85 -5.98 -22.28 6.99
N ARG A 86 -5.22 -21.31 6.47
CA ARG A 86 -4.99 -21.22 5.02
C ARG A 86 -4.16 -22.41 4.53
N CYS A 87 -4.57 -22.97 3.39
CA CYS A 87 -3.85 -24.05 2.72
C CYS A 87 -2.43 -23.61 2.32
N ARG A 88 -1.52 -24.59 2.28
CA ARG A 88 -0.15 -24.40 1.78
C ARG A 88 -0.19 -23.86 0.35
N GLY A 89 0.66 -22.88 0.04
CA GLY A 89 0.74 -22.23 -1.28
C GLY A 89 -0.11 -20.96 -1.42
N ARG A 90 -1.16 -20.76 -0.60
CA ARG A 90 -1.92 -19.50 -0.61
C ARG A 90 -1.08 -18.36 -0.03
N GLN A 91 -1.29 -17.14 -0.56
CA GLN A 91 -0.62 -15.95 -0.04
C GLN A 91 -0.89 -15.78 1.47
N ARG A 92 0.18 -15.54 2.25
CA ARG A 92 0.11 -15.42 3.71
C ARG A 92 -0.55 -14.12 4.16
N GLU A 93 -0.25 -13.01 3.50
CA GLU A 93 -0.83 -11.69 3.78
C GLU A 93 -1.99 -11.43 2.82
N ARG A 94 -3.14 -10.94 3.31
CA ARG A 94 -4.19 -10.33 2.48
C ARG A 94 -3.89 -8.85 2.27
N LEU A 95 -4.55 -8.27 1.27
CA LEU A 95 -4.65 -6.81 1.13
C LEU A 95 -5.15 -6.16 2.44
N THR A 96 -6.19 -6.72 3.06
CA THR A 96 -6.74 -6.24 4.35
C THR A 96 -5.74 -6.33 5.49
N ASP A 97 -4.95 -7.40 5.54
CA ASP A 97 -3.95 -7.63 6.59
C ASP A 97 -2.83 -6.58 6.46
N GLY A 98 -2.35 -6.35 5.24
CA GLY A 98 -1.39 -5.30 4.94
C GLY A 98 -1.95 -3.91 5.24
N MET A 99 -3.21 -3.67 4.90
CA MET A 99 -3.90 -2.39 5.12
C MET A 99 -4.06 -2.05 6.59
N ALA A 100 -4.54 -3.00 7.38
CA ALA A 100 -4.64 -2.87 8.82
C ALA A 100 -3.28 -2.59 9.46
N LYS A 101 -2.21 -3.27 9.00
CA LYS A 101 -0.86 -3.08 9.50
C LYS A 101 -0.31 -1.67 9.26
N TRP A 102 -0.46 -1.10 8.06
CA TRP A 102 0.07 0.25 7.78
C TRP A 102 -0.83 1.37 8.32
N LEU A 103 -2.13 1.13 8.49
CA LEU A 103 -3.05 2.05 9.18
C LEU A 103 -2.92 2.00 10.72
N GLY A 104 -2.12 1.09 11.27
CA GLY A 104 -1.98 0.91 12.72
C GLY A 104 -3.24 0.35 13.41
N ILE A 105 -4.11 -0.35 12.68
CA ILE A 105 -5.33 -0.94 13.21
C ILE A 105 -5.07 -2.41 13.55
N GLY A 106 -5.20 -2.79 14.83
CA GLY A 106 -4.93 -4.15 15.27
C GLY A 106 -5.91 -5.22 14.76
N CYS A 107 -7.09 -4.82 14.28
CA CYS A 107 -8.14 -5.74 13.84
C CYS A 107 -8.77 -5.31 12.51
N VAL A 108 -8.87 -6.25 11.57
CA VAL A 108 -9.51 -6.04 10.26
C VAL A 108 -10.99 -5.69 10.42
N VAL A 109 -11.72 -6.32 11.36
CA VAL A 109 -13.14 -6.02 11.61
C VAL A 109 -13.33 -4.55 12.01
N ALA A 110 -12.48 -4.04 12.89
CA ALA A 110 -12.52 -2.63 13.30
C ALA A 110 -12.21 -1.69 12.12
N MET A 111 -11.31 -2.08 11.22
CA MET A 111 -11.04 -1.34 9.99
C MET A 111 -12.28 -1.30 9.08
N LEU A 112 -12.98 -2.42 8.90
CA LEU A 112 -14.19 -2.51 8.07
C LEU A 112 -15.35 -1.67 8.63
N GLN A 113 -15.44 -1.50 9.96
CA GLN A 113 -16.42 -0.58 10.56
C GLN A 113 -16.06 0.89 10.26
N LYS A 114 -14.77 1.25 10.33
CA LYS A 114 -14.27 2.61 10.08
C LYS A 114 -14.43 3.06 8.62
N THR A 115 -14.44 2.14 7.65
CA THR A 115 -14.63 2.48 6.22
C THR A 115 -16.03 3.00 5.90
N LYS A 116 -17.06 2.60 6.68
CA LYS A 116 -18.44 3.06 6.50
C LYS A 116 -18.54 4.58 6.59
N MET A 117 -17.82 5.18 7.54
CA MET A 117 -17.79 6.64 7.71
C MET A 117 -16.72 7.28 6.83
N ARG A 118 -17.13 7.99 5.76
CA ARG A 118 -16.20 8.64 4.81
C ARG A 118 -15.22 9.60 5.47
N GLN A 119 -15.69 10.42 6.42
CA GLN A 119 -14.86 11.40 7.12
C GLN A 119 -13.81 10.74 8.03
N VAL A 120 -14.18 9.66 8.73
CA VAL A 120 -13.26 8.91 9.60
C VAL A 120 -12.20 8.21 8.75
N TRP A 121 -12.63 7.57 7.66
CA TRP A 121 -11.73 6.90 6.72
C TRP A 121 -10.72 7.87 6.09
N GLY A 122 -11.19 9.04 5.65
CA GLY A 122 -10.33 10.08 5.09
C GLY A 122 -9.28 10.59 6.09
N ARG A 123 -9.68 10.83 7.35
CA ARG A 123 -8.77 11.24 8.43
C ARG A 123 -7.73 10.15 8.74
N LEU A 124 -8.12 8.89 8.79
CA LEU A 124 -7.20 7.78 9.05
C LEU A 124 -6.13 7.65 7.96
N ILE A 125 -6.52 7.79 6.69
CA ILE A 125 -5.57 7.77 5.57
C ILE A 125 -4.62 8.97 5.69
N ALA A 126 -5.14 10.17 5.96
CA ALA A 126 -4.32 11.37 6.07
C ALA A 126 -3.29 11.28 7.21
N ASN A 127 -3.65 10.67 8.34
CA ASN A 127 -2.76 10.52 9.50
C ASN A 127 -1.71 9.41 9.32
N ALA A 128 -1.94 8.45 8.42
CA ALA A 128 -1.06 7.31 8.19
C ALA A 128 -0.10 7.50 7.01
N MET A 129 -0.21 8.63 6.29
CA MET A 129 0.67 9.04 5.19
C MET A 129 1.67 10.08 5.66
#